data_AF-A0AAV1EN78-F1
#
_entry.id   AF-A0AAV1EN78-F1
#
_cell.length_a   1.000
_cell.length_b   1.000
_cell.length_c   1.000
_cell.angle_alpha   90.00
_cell.angle_beta   90.00
_cell.angle_gamma   90.00
#
_symmetry.space_group_name_H-M   'P 1'
#
loop_
_entity.id
_entity.type
_entity.pdbx_description
1 polymer ?
#
loop_
_entity_poly.entity_id
_entity_poly.type
_entity_poly.pdbx_seq_one_letter_code
_entity_poly.pdbx_strand_id
1 'polypeptide(L)'
;MEVFLKTCGLKRVRTLLVLSLLVLKAAAECPKPEGGENIVLTDDALLKNHYEENSEVTLECGNGYETESGSGVITCIDEKWSEPDLICRKKDCGAPKPQPSMTFDMSGGTLFGALIRVICDKGYQVSGSSFKQCYASGWVGRTQCEVVTCDKPGEVTNGRNSWDSEEDPEYEAVIQYTCDPGFSLTGNATIRCTETGLYDSEPPECQDQHNATLDKTAPGVGYLPVIISVISVSLAVCLCLFVVQKFLMKKKGSYDTREDLKPELLQFQNL
;
A
#
# COMPACT_ATOMS: atom_id res chain seq x y z
N MET A 1 -113.38 38.88 56.67
CA MET A 1 -112.73 39.96 55.92
C MET A 1 -111.85 39.31 54.88
N GLU A 2 -112.32 39.38 53.64
CA GLU A 2 -111.64 38.89 52.45
C GLU A 2 -110.40 39.73 52.17
N VAL A 3 -109.27 39.10 51.91
CA VAL A 3 -108.27 39.63 50.98
C VAL A 3 -107.88 38.49 50.05
N PHE A 4 -108.47 38.53 48.87
CA PHE A 4 -108.08 37.80 47.68
C PHE A 4 -106.68 38.27 47.24
N LEU A 5 -105.79 37.34 46.90
CA LEU A 5 -105.03 37.35 45.64
C LEU A 5 -104.42 35.95 45.36
N LYS A 6 -105.13 35.27 44.44
CA LYS A 6 -104.82 34.12 43.56
C LYS A 6 -103.33 33.72 43.45
N THR A 7 -102.93 32.50 43.80
CA THR A 7 -103.05 31.18 43.10
C THR A 7 -102.33 31.05 41.75
N CYS A 8 -101.27 30.24 41.72
CA CYS A 8 -101.02 29.18 40.71
C CYS A 8 -99.92 28.28 41.31
N GLY A 9 -100.13 27.03 41.75
CA GLY A 9 -100.78 25.93 41.04
C GLY A 9 -99.76 24.86 40.64
N LEU A 10 -99.14 24.23 41.64
CA LEU A 10 -99.03 22.77 41.78
C LEU A 10 -99.28 21.91 40.52
N LYS A 11 -98.27 21.19 40.00
CA LYS A 11 -98.27 19.71 39.79
C LYS A 11 -97.22 19.21 38.79
N ARG A 12 -96.51 18.18 39.26
CA ARG A 12 -96.21 16.90 38.57
C ARG A 12 -95.12 16.84 37.49
N VAL A 13 -94.20 15.92 37.79
CA VAL A 13 -93.79 14.79 36.93
C VAL A 13 -92.61 15.05 35.99
N ARG A 14 -91.55 14.27 36.24
CA ARG A 14 -90.52 13.80 35.29
C ARG A 14 -89.85 14.89 34.46
N THR A 15 -88.65 15.26 34.87
CA THR A 15 -87.59 15.61 33.91
C THR A 15 -86.36 14.77 34.25
N LEU A 16 -86.46 13.47 33.97
CA LEU A 16 -85.31 12.71 33.50
C LEU A 16 -84.92 13.34 32.17
N LEU A 17 -83.76 13.97 32.07
CA LEU A 17 -82.95 14.03 30.84
C LEU A 17 -81.59 14.66 31.15
N VAL A 18 -80.63 13.77 31.38
CA VAL A 18 -79.32 13.76 30.72
C VAL A 18 -78.61 15.11 30.64
N LEU A 19 -77.83 15.45 31.67
CA LEU A 19 -76.57 16.18 31.44
C LEU A 19 -75.46 15.14 31.50
N SER A 20 -75.31 14.54 30.32
CA SER A 20 -74.17 13.78 29.81
C SER A 20 -72.99 13.66 30.77
N LEU A 21 -72.69 12.42 31.14
CA LEU A 21 -71.32 11.97 31.32
C LEU A 21 -70.51 12.50 30.13
N LEU A 22 -69.79 13.61 30.31
CA LEU A 22 -68.62 13.87 29.48
C LEU A 22 -67.59 12.84 29.94
N VAL A 23 -67.77 11.60 29.49
CA VAL A 23 -66.62 10.73 29.27
C VAL A 23 -65.84 11.50 28.24
N LEU A 24 -64.83 12.28 28.67
CA LEU A 24 -63.69 12.49 27.81
C LEU A 24 -63.22 11.08 27.51
N LYS A 25 -63.66 10.53 26.38
CA LYS A 25 -62.91 9.47 25.74
C LYS A 25 -61.58 10.13 25.48
N ALA A 26 -60.58 9.84 26.32
CA ALA A 26 -59.21 9.96 25.86
C ALA A 26 -59.21 9.24 24.52
N ALA A 27 -58.87 9.96 23.44
CA ALA A 27 -58.69 9.30 22.17
C ALA A 27 -57.65 8.19 22.42
N ALA A 28 -57.94 6.97 21.98
CA ALA A 28 -56.93 5.94 21.92
C ALA A 28 -55.85 6.49 20.97
N GLU A 29 -54.74 6.94 21.56
CA GLU A 29 -53.61 7.51 20.84
C GLU A 29 -52.47 6.52 20.93
N CYS A 30 -51.87 6.19 19.78
CA CYS A 30 -50.66 5.38 19.78
C CYS A 30 -49.46 6.20 20.27
N PRO A 31 -48.49 5.56 20.95
CA PRO A 31 -47.20 6.20 21.21
C PRO A 31 -46.51 6.54 19.89
N LYS A 32 -45.51 7.42 19.93
CA LYS A 32 -44.65 7.66 18.77
C LYS A 32 -44.03 6.32 18.34
N PRO A 33 -44.18 5.91 17.06
CA PRO A 33 -43.60 4.65 16.61
C PRO A 33 -42.07 4.70 16.75
N GLU A 34 -41.46 3.54 16.96
CA GLU A 34 -40.02 3.40 17.01
C GLU A 34 -39.53 2.62 15.79
N GLY A 35 -38.34 2.99 15.31
CA GLY A 35 -37.67 2.25 14.25
C GLY A 35 -37.06 0.94 14.76
N GLY A 36 -36.56 0.14 13.81
CA GLY A 36 -35.73 -1.04 14.08
C GLY A 36 -34.24 -0.77 13.82
N GLU A 37 -33.43 -1.82 13.80
CA GLU A 37 -31.97 -1.70 13.57
C GLU A 37 -31.63 -0.99 12.25
N ASN A 38 -32.39 -1.27 11.17
CA ASN A 38 -32.17 -0.74 9.83
C ASN A 38 -33.44 -0.09 9.24
N ILE A 39 -34.41 0.21 10.09
CA ILE A 39 -35.70 0.82 9.74
C ILE A 39 -35.86 2.08 10.57
N VAL A 40 -36.19 3.19 9.94
CA VAL A 40 -36.36 4.48 10.57
C VAL A 40 -37.73 5.06 10.25
N LEU A 41 -38.15 6.05 11.03
CA LEU A 41 -39.34 6.82 10.73
C LEU A 41 -38.99 7.85 9.65
N THR A 42 -39.93 8.07 8.73
CA THR A 42 -39.87 9.21 7.80
C THR A 42 -39.85 10.54 8.53
N ASP A 43 -39.30 11.59 7.90
CA ASP A 43 -39.25 12.94 8.47
C ASP A 43 -40.64 13.46 8.89
N ASP A 44 -41.66 13.21 8.06
CA ASP A 44 -43.05 13.58 8.35
C ASP A 44 -43.58 12.89 9.63
N ALA A 45 -43.23 11.61 9.81
CA ALA A 45 -43.60 10.86 10.99
C ALA A 45 -42.81 11.33 12.23
N LEU A 46 -41.53 11.72 12.08
CA LEU A 46 -40.73 12.26 13.18
C LEU A 46 -41.22 13.61 13.68
N LEU A 47 -41.82 14.43 12.82
CA LEU A 47 -42.33 15.76 13.17
C LEU A 47 -43.74 15.73 13.79
N LYS A 48 -44.45 14.59 13.71
CA LYS A 48 -45.78 14.43 14.28
C LYS A 48 -45.72 14.15 15.78
N ASN A 49 -46.61 14.79 16.54
CA ASN A 49 -46.68 14.67 18.01
C ASN A 49 -47.84 13.80 18.52
N HIS A 50 -48.89 13.62 17.71
CA HIS A 50 -50.10 12.87 18.09
C HIS A 50 -50.47 11.89 16.98
N TYR A 51 -50.85 10.67 17.36
CA TYR A 51 -51.23 9.59 16.45
C TYR A 51 -52.57 9.01 16.90
N GLU A 52 -53.64 9.48 16.27
CA GLU A 52 -55.00 9.01 16.53
C GLU A 52 -55.20 7.57 16.02
N GLU A 53 -56.20 6.87 16.56
CA GLU A 53 -56.66 5.56 16.09
C GLU A 53 -56.85 5.52 14.56
N ASN A 54 -56.41 4.42 13.92
CA ASN A 54 -56.34 4.23 12.46
C ASN A 54 -55.38 5.16 11.72
N SER A 55 -54.57 5.97 12.40
CA SER A 55 -53.50 6.70 11.72
C SER A 55 -52.49 5.73 11.11
N GLU A 56 -52.04 6.03 9.91
CA GLU A 56 -50.99 5.30 9.22
C GLU A 56 -49.69 6.10 9.25
N VAL A 57 -48.59 5.40 9.48
CA VAL A 57 -47.24 5.94 9.43
C VAL A 57 -46.41 5.06 8.52
N THR A 58 -45.63 5.69 7.65
CA THR A 58 -44.67 4.98 6.79
C THR A 58 -43.30 4.99 7.44
N LEU A 59 -42.76 3.79 7.65
CA LEU A 59 -41.37 3.53 7.97
C LEU A 59 -40.56 3.39 6.68
N GLU A 60 -39.28 3.71 6.75
CA GLU A 60 -38.35 3.59 5.62
C GLU A 60 -37.05 2.93 6.04
N CYS A 61 -36.29 2.44 5.06
CA CYS A 61 -34.98 1.86 5.34
C CYS A 61 -33.99 2.95 5.75
N GLY A 62 -33.22 2.66 6.79
CA GLY A 62 -32.20 3.57 7.31
C GLY A 62 -31.09 3.83 6.30
N ASN A 63 -30.27 4.85 6.60
CA ASN A 63 -29.18 5.25 5.74
C ASN A 63 -28.20 4.09 5.46
N GLY A 64 -27.95 3.79 4.17
CA GLY A 64 -27.13 2.65 3.74
C GLY A 64 -27.90 1.35 3.48
N TYR A 65 -29.22 1.37 3.67
CA TYR A 65 -30.12 0.26 3.38
C TYR A 65 -31.13 0.63 2.29
N GLU A 66 -31.68 -0.39 1.65
CA GLU A 66 -32.72 -0.27 0.62
C GLU A 66 -33.85 -1.27 0.88
N THR A 67 -35.05 -0.94 0.42
CA THR A 67 -36.23 -1.81 0.53
C THR A 67 -36.02 -3.08 -0.28
N GLU A 68 -36.00 -4.22 0.41
CA GLU A 68 -36.03 -5.53 -0.23
C GLU A 68 -37.47 -5.95 -0.52
N SER A 69 -38.36 -5.78 0.45
CA SER A 69 -39.81 -6.02 0.31
C SER A 69 -40.63 -5.32 1.40
N GLY A 70 -41.95 -5.32 1.26
CA GLY A 70 -42.89 -4.68 2.20
C GLY A 70 -43.18 -3.21 1.90
N SER A 71 -44.24 -2.69 2.50
CA SER A 71 -44.69 -1.29 2.35
C SER A 71 -44.13 -0.37 3.43
N GLY A 72 -43.83 -0.91 4.62
CA GLY A 72 -43.44 -0.11 5.79
C GLY A 72 -44.57 0.69 6.40
N VAL A 73 -45.81 0.50 5.93
CA VAL A 73 -46.97 1.16 6.51
C VAL A 73 -47.40 0.41 7.77
N ILE A 74 -47.38 1.12 8.90
CA ILE A 74 -47.93 0.66 10.17
C ILE A 74 -49.18 1.46 10.51
N THR A 75 -50.17 0.78 11.07
CA THR A 75 -51.45 1.38 11.45
C THR A 75 -51.59 1.36 12.97
N CYS A 76 -52.06 2.47 13.54
CA CYS A 76 -52.43 2.55 14.94
C CYS A 76 -53.76 1.83 15.18
N ILE A 77 -53.73 0.72 15.91
CA ILE A 77 -54.88 -0.12 16.22
C ILE A 77 -54.87 -0.44 17.71
N ASP A 78 -55.93 -0.07 18.43
CA ASP A 78 -56.08 -0.32 19.87
C ASP A 78 -54.84 0.13 20.68
N GLU A 79 -54.41 1.39 20.47
CA GLU A 79 -53.24 2.02 21.13
C GLU A 79 -51.87 1.35 20.81
N LYS A 80 -51.81 0.46 19.81
CA LYS A 80 -50.60 -0.23 19.37
C LYS A 80 -50.39 -0.11 17.87
N TRP A 81 -49.14 -0.05 17.46
CA TRP A 81 -48.80 -0.14 16.05
C TRP A 81 -48.89 -1.59 15.56
N SER A 82 -49.44 -1.78 14.36
CA SER A 82 -49.35 -3.05 13.65
C SER A 82 -47.90 -3.44 13.39
N GLU A 83 -47.64 -4.74 13.26
CA GLU A 83 -46.30 -5.22 12.91
C GLU A 83 -45.89 -4.71 11.52
N PRO A 84 -44.68 -4.15 11.36
CA PRO A 84 -44.21 -3.69 10.06
C PRO A 84 -43.87 -4.87 9.16
N ASP A 85 -44.25 -4.77 7.89
CA ASP A 85 -43.92 -5.76 6.83
C ASP A 85 -42.61 -5.43 6.09
N LEU A 86 -41.99 -4.28 6.41
CA LEU A 86 -40.81 -3.76 5.72
C LEU A 86 -39.56 -4.59 6.03
N ILE A 87 -38.93 -5.09 4.97
CA ILE A 87 -37.65 -5.79 5.03
C ILE A 87 -36.62 -4.93 4.32
N CYS A 88 -35.56 -4.56 5.05
CA CYS A 88 -34.46 -3.75 4.55
C CYS A 88 -33.19 -4.58 4.40
N ARG A 89 -32.48 -4.40 3.29
CA ARG A 89 -31.16 -4.99 3.06
C ARG A 89 -30.10 -3.92 2.86
N LYS A 90 -28.84 -4.29 3.07
CA LYS A 90 -27.72 -3.38 2.80
C LYS A 90 -27.69 -3.01 1.33
N LYS A 91 -27.47 -1.73 1.04
CA LYS A 91 -27.21 -1.26 -0.31
C LYS A 91 -25.93 -1.87 -0.85
N ASP A 92 -25.96 -2.31 -2.10
CA ASP A 92 -24.78 -2.74 -2.84
C ASP A 92 -24.20 -1.56 -3.63
N CYS A 93 -22.97 -1.15 -3.31
CA CYS A 93 -22.27 -0.11 -4.09
C CYS A 93 -21.81 -0.60 -5.46
N GLY A 94 -21.85 -1.91 -5.72
CA GLY A 94 -21.35 -2.55 -6.93
C GLY A 94 -19.85 -2.36 -7.12
N ALA A 95 -19.37 -2.55 -8.35
CA ALA A 95 -17.99 -2.25 -8.69
C ALA A 95 -17.75 -0.72 -8.70
N PRO A 96 -16.63 -0.22 -8.14
CA PRO A 96 -16.24 1.17 -8.30
C PRO A 96 -16.10 1.55 -9.78
N LYS A 97 -16.31 2.84 -10.07
CA LYS A 97 -16.04 3.37 -11.42
C LYS A 97 -14.55 3.17 -11.76
N PRO A 98 -14.21 2.73 -12.99
CA PRO A 98 -12.82 2.65 -13.43
C PRO A 98 -12.09 3.98 -13.26
N GLN A 99 -10.86 3.94 -12.77
CA GLN A 99 -9.99 5.10 -12.62
C GLN A 99 -8.65 4.81 -13.31
N PRO A 100 -8.01 5.79 -13.95
CA PRO A 100 -6.70 5.60 -14.58
C PRO A 100 -5.65 5.13 -13.58
N SER A 101 -4.76 4.24 -14.03
CA SER A 101 -3.63 3.73 -13.25
C SER A 101 -4.02 3.05 -11.93
N MET A 102 -5.27 2.58 -11.82
CA MET A 102 -5.86 2.12 -10.57
C MET A 102 -6.78 0.92 -10.78
N THR A 103 -6.59 -0.08 -9.95
CA THR A 103 -7.45 -1.27 -9.82
C THR A 103 -7.87 -1.47 -8.37
N PHE A 104 -8.87 -2.32 -8.15
CA PHE A 104 -9.47 -2.53 -6.83
C PHE A 104 -9.49 -4.00 -6.46
N ASP A 105 -8.98 -4.32 -5.27
CA ASP A 105 -9.23 -5.59 -4.62
C ASP A 105 -10.53 -5.50 -3.81
N MET A 106 -11.55 -6.19 -4.32
CA MET A 106 -12.91 -6.21 -3.78
C MET A 106 -13.18 -7.43 -2.89
N SER A 107 -12.14 -8.07 -2.35
CA SER A 107 -12.28 -9.20 -1.42
C SER A 107 -13.12 -8.88 -0.17
N GLY A 108 -13.20 -7.61 0.24
CA GLY A 108 -14.06 -7.11 1.31
C GLY A 108 -15.55 -7.00 0.97
N GLY A 109 -15.94 -7.34 -0.25
CA GLY A 109 -17.31 -7.21 -0.75
C GLY A 109 -17.70 -5.79 -1.17
N THR A 110 -18.97 -5.61 -1.51
CA THR A 110 -19.50 -4.36 -2.09
C THR A 110 -20.71 -3.78 -1.35
N LEU A 111 -21.18 -4.46 -0.31
CA LEU A 111 -22.31 -4.02 0.51
C LEU A 111 -21.95 -2.81 1.40
N PHE A 112 -22.96 -2.07 1.85
CA PHE A 112 -22.81 -0.93 2.75
C PHE A 112 -21.88 -1.25 3.94
N GLY A 113 -20.89 -0.37 4.13
CA GLY A 113 -19.82 -0.50 5.11
C GLY A 113 -18.58 -1.26 4.62
N ALA A 114 -18.63 -1.92 3.45
CA ALA A 114 -17.49 -2.66 2.90
C ALA A 114 -16.29 -1.74 2.62
N LEU A 115 -15.09 -2.31 2.77
CA LEU A 115 -13.81 -1.68 2.48
C LEU A 115 -13.11 -2.46 1.37
N ILE A 116 -12.67 -1.74 0.34
CA ILE A 116 -11.91 -2.30 -0.78
C ILE A 116 -10.54 -1.65 -0.84
N ARG A 117 -9.52 -2.44 -1.19
CA ARG A 117 -8.14 -1.96 -1.28
C ARG A 117 -7.87 -1.40 -2.67
N VAL A 118 -7.16 -0.29 -2.71
CA VAL A 118 -6.68 0.29 -3.96
C VAL A 118 -5.32 -0.26 -4.32
N ILE A 119 -5.15 -0.62 -5.58
CA ILE A 119 -3.91 -1.13 -6.16
C ILE A 119 -3.56 -0.23 -7.34
N CYS A 120 -2.40 0.40 -7.30
CA CYS A 120 -1.93 1.21 -8.42
C CYS A 120 -1.19 0.35 -9.43
N ASP A 121 -1.23 0.79 -10.69
CA ASP A 121 -0.48 0.17 -11.77
C ASP A 121 1.03 0.30 -11.53
N LYS A 122 1.83 -0.52 -12.23
CA LYS A 122 3.29 -0.49 -12.12
C LYS A 122 3.82 0.91 -12.45
N GLY A 123 4.74 1.43 -11.63
CA GLY A 123 5.27 2.79 -11.77
C GLY A 123 4.36 3.88 -11.23
N TYR A 124 3.26 3.53 -10.54
CA TYR A 124 2.41 4.44 -9.81
C TYR A 124 2.38 4.06 -8.32
N GLN A 125 2.24 5.06 -7.46
CA GLN A 125 2.14 4.89 -6.03
C GLN A 125 0.84 5.48 -5.48
N VAL A 126 0.34 4.88 -4.40
CA VAL A 126 -0.87 5.35 -3.72
C VAL A 126 -0.59 6.66 -3.01
N SER A 127 -1.36 7.68 -3.36
CA SER A 127 -1.44 8.96 -2.66
C SER A 127 -2.78 9.07 -1.92
N GLY A 128 -2.73 9.42 -0.63
CA GLY A 128 -3.89 9.49 0.24
C GLY A 128 -4.30 8.14 0.87
N SER A 129 -5.59 7.82 0.85
CA SER A 129 -6.14 6.60 1.46
C SER A 129 -5.83 5.36 0.61
N SER A 130 -5.33 4.27 1.19
CA SER A 130 -5.14 2.99 0.48
C SER A 130 -6.42 2.16 0.30
N PHE A 131 -7.56 2.70 0.71
CA PHE A 131 -8.87 2.05 0.61
C PHE A 131 -9.99 3.01 0.22
N LYS A 132 -11.06 2.44 -0.35
CA LYS A 132 -12.37 3.08 -0.52
C LYS A 132 -13.41 2.35 0.32
N GLN A 133 -14.41 3.08 0.80
CA GLN A 133 -15.50 2.54 1.62
C GLN A 133 -16.86 2.74 0.96
N CYS A 134 -17.72 1.73 1.04
CA CYS A 134 -19.09 1.81 0.55
C CYS A 134 -19.98 2.54 1.56
N TYR A 135 -20.34 3.78 1.23
CA TYR A 135 -21.35 4.56 1.95
C TYR A 135 -22.69 4.52 1.21
N ALA A 136 -23.72 5.11 1.78
CA ALA A 136 -25.03 5.21 1.13
C ALA A 136 -25.01 5.97 -0.20
N SER A 137 -24.07 6.92 -0.36
CA SER A 137 -23.82 7.63 -1.62
C SER A 137 -22.99 6.86 -2.65
N GLY A 138 -22.49 5.66 -2.30
CA GLY A 138 -21.56 4.88 -3.11
C GLY A 138 -20.15 4.81 -2.52
N TRP A 139 -19.18 4.42 -3.35
CA TRP A 139 -17.77 4.36 -2.96
C TRP A 139 -17.18 5.74 -2.69
N VAL A 140 -16.65 5.93 -1.49
CA VAL A 140 -15.97 7.16 -1.07
C VAL A 140 -14.55 6.84 -0.61
N GLY A 141 -13.59 7.69 -1.00
CA GLY A 141 -12.20 7.61 -0.56
C GLY A 141 -11.32 8.54 -1.39
N ARG A 142 -10.52 9.36 -0.71
CA ARG A 142 -9.52 10.26 -1.31
C ARG A 142 -8.27 9.48 -1.67
N THR A 143 -8.41 8.60 -2.67
CA THR A 143 -7.31 7.78 -3.18
C THR A 143 -6.97 8.22 -4.59
N GLN A 144 -5.68 8.43 -4.83
CA GLN A 144 -5.10 8.73 -6.14
C GLN A 144 -3.92 7.78 -6.36
N CYS A 145 -3.68 7.42 -7.63
CA CYS A 145 -2.48 6.75 -8.05
C CYS A 145 -1.65 7.78 -8.81
N GLU A 146 -0.56 8.22 -8.21
CA GLU A 146 0.34 9.21 -8.77
C GLU A 146 1.54 8.50 -9.39
N VAL A 147 1.99 8.98 -10.54
CA VAL A 147 3.16 8.40 -11.22
C VAL A 147 4.38 8.58 -10.32
N VAL A 148 5.23 7.55 -10.24
CA VAL A 148 6.50 7.64 -9.54
C VAL A 148 7.43 8.55 -10.35
N THR A 149 8.09 9.46 -9.66
CA THR A 149 9.11 10.34 -10.24
C THR A 149 10.48 10.00 -9.66
N CYS A 150 11.52 10.22 -10.46
CA CYS A 150 12.91 10.17 -10.04
C CYS A 150 13.43 11.58 -9.79
N ASP A 151 14.46 11.71 -8.96
CA ASP A 151 15.17 12.99 -8.82
C ASP A 151 15.74 13.45 -10.16
N LYS A 152 15.89 14.76 -10.34
CA LYS A 152 16.52 15.32 -11.54
C LYS A 152 17.89 14.69 -11.80
N PRO A 153 18.20 14.35 -13.07
CA PRO A 153 19.45 13.70 -13.40
C PRO A 153 20.63 14.60 -13.05
N GLY A 154 21.66 14.01 -12.43
CA GLY A 154 22.86 14.74 -12.04
C GLY A 154 23.60 15.35 -13.24
N GLU A 155 24.28 16.47 -13.01
CA GLU A 155 25.17 17.06 -14.01
C GLU A 155 26.47 16.26 -14.11
N VAL A 156 27.00 16.11 -15.33
CA VAL A 156 28.28 15.44 -15.60
C VAL A 156 29.28 16.50 -16.06
N THR A 157 30.45 16.57 -15.42
CA THR A 157 31.50 17.52 -15.81
C THR A 157 31.99 17.22 -17.23
N ASN A 158 32.14 18.25 -18.08
CA ASN A 158 32.48 18.12 -19.50
C ASN A 158 31.46 17.29 -20.31
N GLY A 159 30.20 17.35 -19.90
CA GLY A 159 29.09 16.72 -20.59
C GLY A 159 27.77 17.41 -20.28
N ARG A 160 26.73 16.92 -20.95
CA ARG A 160 25.35 17.39 -20.78
C ARG A 160 24.39 16.21 -20.82
N ASN A 161 23.21 16.37 -20.23
CA ASN A 161 22.13 15.40 -20.31
C ASN A 161 20.94 15.95 -21.12
N SER A 162 20.03 15.08 -21.54
CA SER A 162 18.88 15.42 -22.38
C SER A 162 17.67 15.96 -21.60
N TRP A 163 17.74 16.08 -20.28
CA TRP A 163 16.64 16.55 -19.45
C TRP A 163 16.73 18.05 -19.22
N ASP A 164 15.78 18.79 -19.77
CA ASP A 164 15.71 20.25 -19.72
C ASP A 164 14.47 20.77 -18.98
N SER A 165 13.67 19.88 -18.40
CA SER A 165 12.46 20.23 -17.65
C SER A 165 12.76 20.65 -16.20
N GLU A 166 11.96 21.59 -15.70
CA GLU A 166 11.92 21.93 -14.27
C GLU A 166 11.19 20.87 -13.43
N GLU A 167 10.41 20.00 -14.06
CA GLU A 167 9.73 18.88 -13.41
C GLU A 167 10.65 17.66 -13.31
N ASP A 168 10.34 16.79 -12.35
CA ASP A 168 11.06 15.55 -12.11
C ASP A 168 10.68 14.50 -13.18
N PRO A 169 11.64 13.70 -13.69
CA PRO A 169 11.35 12.66 -14.66
C PRO A 169 10.40 11.59 -14.11
N GLU A 170 9.32 11.34 -14.85
CA GLU A 170 8.36 10.27 -14.54
C GLU A 170 8.93 8.88 -14.84
N TYR A 171 8.30 7.85 -14.26
CA TYR A 171 8.57 6.44 -14.52
C TYR A 171 8.73 6.15 -16.03
N GLU A 172 9.76 5.37 -16.38
CA GLU A 172 10.20 5.04 -17.74
C GLU A 172 10.81 6.18 -18.57
N ALA A 173 10.89 7.41 -18.04
CA ALA A 173 11.67 8.47 -18.68
C ALA A 173 13.13 8.04 -18.88
N VAL A 174 13.66 8.32 -20.07
CA VAL A 174 15.04 7.98 -20.45
C VAL A 174 15.84 9.25 -20.62
N ILE A 175 16.94 9.35 -19.88
CA ILE A 175 17.85 10.49 -19.92
C ILE A 175 19.12 10.07 -20.66
N GLN A 176 19.49 10.81 -21.69
CA GLN A 176 20.69 10.56 -22.48
C GLN A 176 21.78 11.57 -22.16
N TYR A 177 22.98 11.08 -21.90
CA TYR A 177 24.18 11.90 -21.69
C TYR A 177 25.02 11.99 -22.96
N THR A 178 25.66 13.14 -23.14
CA THR A 178 26.58 13.42 -24.23
C THR A 178 27.77 14.20 -23.69
N CYS A 179 28.98 13.72 -23.93
CA CYS A 179 30.19 14.45 -23.55
C CYS A 179 30.48 15.60 -24.51
N ASP A 180 31.12 16.64 -23.99
CA ASP A 180 31.58 17.78 -24.77
C ASP A 180 32.71 17.37 -25.73
N PRO A 181 32.94 18.13 -26.82
CA PRO A 181 34.02 17.85 -27.76
C PRO A 181 35.39 17.73 -27.06
N GLY A 182 36.14 16.68 -27.39
CA GLY A 182 37.44 16.38 -26.77
C GLY A 182 37.36 15.39 -25.59
N PHE A 183 36.15 15.02 -25.16
CA PHE A 183 35.92 14.04 -24.11
C PHE A 183 35.25 12.77 -24.65
N SER A 184 35.50 11.64 -23.98
CA SER A 184 34.90 10.35 -24.28
C SER A 184 34.03 9.88 -23.11
N LEU A 185 32.85 9.36 -23.44
CA LEU A 185 31.91 8.82 -22.47
C LEU A 185 32.37 7.46 -21.95
N THR A 186 32.44 7.32 -20.63
CA THR A 186 32.73 6.07 -19.92
C THR A 186 31.55 5.72 -19.03
N GLY A 187 30.94 4.54 -19.26
CA GLY A 187 29.72 4.11 -18.56
C GLY A 187 28.51 4.02 -19.47
N ASN A 188 27.30 4.06 -18.89
CA ASN A 188 26.04 4.02 -19.64
C ASN A 188 25.69 5.39 -20.21
N ALA A 189 25.49 5.48 -21.52
CA ALA A 189 25.08 6.73 -22.17
C ALA A 189 23.65 7.15 -21.84
N THR A 190 22.84 6.23 -21.31
CA THR A 190 21.44 6.49 -20.93
C THR A 190 21.14 5.89 -19.57
N ILE A 191 20.32 6.60 -18.80
CA ILE A 191 19.72 6.10 -17.55
C ILE A 191 18.19 6.15 -17.67
N ARG A 192 17.49 5.24 -17.01
CA ARG A 192 16.01 5.17 -17.04
C ARG A 192 15.42 5.27 -15.65
N CYS A 193 14.39 6.10 -15.49
CA CYS A 193 13.64 6.18 -14.24
C CYS A 193 12.85 4.89 -14.00
N THR A 194 13.03 4.27 -12.83
CA THR A 194 12.40 3.00 -12.47
C THR A 194 11.24 3.20 -11.50
N GLU A 195 10.47 2.14 -11.25
CA GLU A 195 9.31 2.17 -10.36
C GLU A 195 9.65 2.45 -8.88
N THR A 196 10.94 2.41 -8.52
CA THR A 196 11.41 2.72 -7.17
C THR A 196 11.68 4.20 -6.94
N GLY A 197 11.54 5.04 -7.97
CA GLY A 197 11.96 6.45 -7.95
C GLY A 197 13.47 6.64 -8.08
N LEU A 198 14.20 5.58 -8.44
CA LEU A 198 15.64 5.61 -8.71
C LEU A 198 15.92 5.27 -10.17
N TYR A 199 17.09 5.70 -10.64
CA TYR A 199 17.59 5.31 -11.96
C TYR A 199 18.12 3.88 -11.98
N ASP A 200 18.02 3.23 -13.14
CA ASP A 200 18.53 1.86 -13.36
C ASP A 200 20.07 1.75 -13.37
N SER A 201 20.76 2.88 -13.52
CA SER A 201 22.22 2.97 -13.51
C SER A 201 22.71 4.37 -13.12
N GLU A 202 23.96 4.44 -12.68
CA GLU A 202 24.63 5.70 -12.35
C GLU A 202 24.95 6.52 -13.62
N PRO A 203 25.02 7.87 -13.53
CA PRO A 203 25.46 8.72 -14.63
C PRO A 203 26.86 8.35 -15.14
N PRO A 204 27.16 8.55 -16.44
CA PRO A 204 28.48 8.27 -16.99
C PRO A 204 29.49 9.35 -16.65
N GLU A 205 30.77 9.05 -16.86
CA GLU A 205 31.87 10.01 -16.76
C GLU A 205 32.36 10.45 -18.14
N CYS A 206 32.75 11.72 -18.28
CA CYS A 206 33.38 12.26 -19.49
C CYS A 206 34.88 12.45 -19.25
N GLN A 207 35.70 11.60 -19.88
CA GLN A 207 37.16 11.58 -19.71
C GLN A 207 37.86 12.22 -20.91
N ASP A 208 38.91 13.00 -20.65
CA ASP A 208 39.68 13.68 -21.69
C ASP A 208 40.36 12.66 -22.63
N GLN A 209 40.13 12.80 -23.93
CA GLN A 209 40.73 11.95 -24.96
C GLN A 209 42.26 12.07 -25.02
N HIS A 210 42.82 13.21 -24.60
CA HIS A 210 44.26 13.47 -24.62
C HIS A 210 45.00 12.79 -23.46
N ASN A 211 44.36 12.64 -22.30
CA ASN A 211 44.98 11.96 -21.14
C ASN A 211 45.05 10.43 -21.29
N ALA A 212 44.23 9.83 -22.16
CA ALA A 212 44.31 8.39 -22.46
C ALA A 212 45.62 7.98 -23.17
N THR A 213 46.37 8.94 -23.74
CA THR A 213 47.68 8.69 -24.35
C THR A 213 48.85 8.84 -23.38
N LEU A 214 48.64 9.50 -22.23
CA LEU A 214 49.67 9.69 -21.19
C LEU A 214 49.67 8.56 -20.14
N ASP A 215 48.98 7.44 -20.34
CA ASP A 215 49.09 6.27 -19.46
C ASP A 215 49.43 4.96 -20.21
N LYS A 216 49.79 5.06 -21.49
CA LYS A 216 50.19 3.88 -22.30
C LYS A 216 51.67 3.86 -22.69
N THR A 217 52.47 4.79 -22.20
CA THR A 217 53.93 4.78 -22.42
C THR A 217 54.68 4.35 -21.16
N ALA A 218 54.58 3.07 -20.81
CA ALA A 218 55.66 2.35 -20.11
C ALA A 218 55.56 0.83 -20.32
N PRO A 219 55.92 0.28 -21.50
CA PRO A 219 56.32 -1.11 -21.56
C PRO A 219 57.74 -1.20 -20.96
N GLY A 220 57.88 -1.73 -19.74
CA GLY A 220 59.17 -2.32 -19.32
C GLY A 220 59.81 -1.89 -18.00
N VAL A 221 59.07 -1.65 -16.92
CA VAL A 221 59.68 -1.54 -15.57
C VAL A 221 59.39 -2.76 -14.68
N GLY A 222 58.45 -3.63 -15.07
CA GLY A 222 58.09 -4.83 -14.28
C GLY A 222 59.09 -5.99 -14.30
N TYR A 223 59.91 -6.12 -15.35
CA TYR A 223 60.86 -7.25 -15.47
C TYR A 223 62.20 -7.00 -14.79
N LEU A 224 62.58 -5.74 -14.58
CA LEU A 224 63.84 -5.39 -13.94
C LEU A 224 63.97 -5.94 -12.50
N PRO A 225 62.95 -5.80 -11.61
CA PRO A 225 63.02 -6.40 -10.27
C PRO A 225 63.02 -7.94 -10.29
N VAL A 226 62.37 -8.56 -11.28
CA VAL A 226 62.35 -10.02 -11.46
C VAL A 226 63.71 -10.54 -11.92
N ILE A 227 64.37 -9.84 -12.85
CA ILE A 227 65.71 -10.20 -13.30
C ILE A 227 66.71 -10.04 -12.15
N ILE A 228 66.62 -8.96 -11.37
CA ILE A 228 67.48 -8.74 -10.20
C ILE A 228 67.27 -9.84 -9.15
N SER A 229 66.03 -10.25 -8.90
CA SER A 229 65.75 -11.32 -7.94
C SER A 229 66.33 -12.66 -8.40
N VAL A 230 66.15 -13.04 -9.68
CA VAL A 230 66.71 -14.28 -10.24
C VAL A 230 68.25 -14.29 -10.21
N ILE A 231 68.90 -13.18 -10.54
CA ILE A 231 70.36 -13.06 -10.48
C ILE A 231 70.84 -13.17 -9.02
N SER A 232 70.16 -12.51 -8.08
CA SER A 232 70.53 -12.56 -6.66
C SER A 232 70.43 -13.98 -6.09
N VAL A 233 69.38 -14.73 -6.43
CA VAL A 233 69.19 -16.12 -6.00
C VAL A 233 70.24 -17.02 -6.65
N SER A 234 70.51 -16.83 -7.94
CA SER A 234 71.52 -17.62 -8.66
C SER A 234 72.93 -17.43 -8.09
N LEU A 235 73.30 -16.18 -7.77
CA LEU A 235 74.59 -15.88 -7.12
C LEU A 235 74.68 -16.49 -5.71
N ALA A 236 73.60 -16.42 -4.93
CA ALA A 236 73.55 -17.05 -3.61
C ALA A 236 73.72 -18.58 -3.69
N VAL A 237 73.04 -19.24 -4.64
CA VAL A 237 73.18 -20.68 -4.88
C VAL A 237 74.60 -21.02 -5.31
N CYS A 238 75.20 -20.27 -6.23
CA CYS A 238 76.59 -20.48 -6.65
C CYS A 238 77.58 -20.32 -5.49
N LEU A 239 77.41 -19.32 -4.63
CA LEU A 239 78.23 -19.13 -3.43
C LEU A 239 78.07 -20.31 -2.45
N CYS A 240 76.82 -20.74 -2.20
CA CYS A 240 76.55 -21.92 -1.37
C CYS A 240 77.22 -23.17 -1.94
N LEU A 241 77.08 -23.43 -3.24
CA LEU A 241 77.73 -24.57 -3.90
C LEU A 241 79.25 -24.47 -3.81
N PHE A 242 79.83 -23.29 -3.98
CA PHE A 242 81.28 -23.09 -3.84
C PHE A 242 81.77 -23.35 -2.41
N VAL A 243 81.02 -22.91 -1.40
CA VAL A 243 81.30 -23.19 0.02
C VAL A 243 81.18 -24.68 0.31
N VAL A 244 80.11 -25.34 -0.17
CA VAL A 244 79.92 -26.79 -0.03
C VAL A 244 81.04 -27.54 -0.73
N GLN A 245 81.42 -27.15 -1.94
CA GLN A 245 82.52 -27.77 -2.68
C GLN A 245 83.85 -27.58 -1.94
N LYS A 246 84.13 -26.40 -1.38
CA LYS A 246 85.29 -26.20 -0.50
C LYS A 246 85.23 -27.08 0.74
N PHE A 247 84.05 -27.27 1.34
CA PHE A 247 83.88 -28.13 2.50
C PHE A 247 84.07 -29.62 2.15
N LEU A 248 83.58 -30.05 0.99
CA LEU A 248 83.77 -31.41 0.46
C LEU A 248 85.24 -31.67 0.08
N MET A 249 85.92 -30.67 -0.50
CA MET A 249 87.36 -30.75 -0.77
C MET A 249 88.18 -30.74 0.52
N LYS A 250 87.70 -30.10 1.59
CA LYS A 250 88.30 -30.19 2.94
C LYS A 250 88.09 -31.56 3.59
N LYS A 251 86.98 -32.26 3.28
CA LYS A 251 86.68 -33.62 3.79
C LYS A 251 87.40 -34.76 3.05
N LYS A 252 87.90 -34.56 1.82
CA LYS A 252 88.68 -35.57 1.07
C LYS A 252 90.14 -35.75 1.55
N GLY A 253 90.53 -35.16 2.69
CA GLY A 253 91.86 -35.30 3.28
C GLY A 253 92.00 -36.32 4.42
N SER A 254 91.06 -37.25 4.59
CA SER A 254 91.13 -38.24 5.68
C SER A 254 90.50 -39.56 5.27
N TYR A 255 91.24 -40.37 4.50
CA TYR A 255 90.96 -41.78 4.31
C TYR A 255 91.87 -42.56 5.27
N ASP A 256 91.31 -43.32 6.22
CA ASP A 256 91.98 -44.53 6.71
C ASP A 256 91.02 -45.60 7.26
N THR A 257 91.28 -46.81 6.79
CA THR A 257 90.94 -48.20 7.20
C THR A 257 89.59 -48.57 7.84
N ARG A 258 88.91 -49.57 7.24
CA ARG A 258 88.95 -51.02 7.59
C ARG A 258 87.56 -51.68 7.66
N GLU A 259 87.44 -52.83 6.96
CA GLU A 259 86.71 -54.08 7.32
C GLU A 259 85.20 -53.98 7.66
N ASP A 260 84.26 -54.80 7.17
CA ASP A 260 84.31 -56.19 6.74
C ASP A 260 83.04 -56.57 5.92
N LEU A 261 83.27 -57.50 5.00
CA LEU A 261 82.45 -58.65 4.55
C LEU A 261 80.90 -58.67 4.65
N LYS A 262 80.31 -58.77 3.45
CA LYS A 262 79.44 -59.86 2.93
C LYS A 262 77.94 -59.55 2.70
N PRO A 263 77.41 -59.88 1.50
CA PRO A 263 76.03 -59.63 1.09
C PRO A 263 75.12 -60.83 1.39
N GLU A 264 73.81 -60.60 1.45
CA GLU A 264 72.77 -61.33 0.68
C GLU A 264 71.33 -61.06 1.16
N LEU A 265 70.41 -61.31 0.22
CA LEU A 265 68.96 -61.55 0.33
C LEU A 265 68.06 -60.30 0.33
N LEU A 266 67.45 -59.94 -0.82
CA LEU A 266 66.23 -60.55 -1.40
C LEU A 266 65.18 -60.86 -0.32
N GLN A 267 64.09 -60.10 -0.28
CA GLN A 267 62.77 -60.52 -0.77
C GLN A 267 61.65 -59.57 -0.27
N PHE A 268 60.60 -59.44 -1.11
CA PHE A 268 59.21 -59.15 -0.74
C PHE A 268 58.88 -57.74 -0.21
N GLN A 269 57.74 -57.10 -0.50
CA GLN A 269 56.62 -57.24 -1.43
C GLN A 269 55.74 -55.99 -1.17
N ASN A 270 55.13 -55.44 -2.21
CA ASN A 270 53.88 -54.66 -2.22
C ASN A 270 53.28 -54.14 -0.89
N LEU A 271 53.22 -52.81 -0.74
CA LEU A 271 51.97 -52.02 -0.60
C LEU A 271 52.29 -50.53 -0.66
#